data_AF-A0A6P2BZ04-F1
#
_entry.id   AF-A0A6P2BZ04-F1
#
_cell.length_a   1.000
_cell.length_b   1.000
_cell.length_c   1.000
_cell.angle_alpha   90.00
_cell.angle_beta   90.00
_cell.angle_gamma   90.00
#
_symmetry.space_group_name_H-M   'P 1'
#
loop_
_entity.id
_entity.type
_entity.pdbx_description
1 polymer ?
#
loop_
_entity_poly.entity_id
_entity_poly.type
_entity_poly.pdbx_seq_one_letter_code
_entity_poly.pdbx_strand_id
1 'polypeptide(L)'
;MRLLATSRVPLHAAGEHTLLISPLEVPADDAAAGYSEAAALFADRARAAVPDFELTPRNTPAVAELCRRLDGIPLALELHLEHIFGKLGLSSRTQLSTLMLAGREPG
;
A
#
# COMPACT_ATOMS: atom_id res chain seq x y z
N MET A 1 21.66 -28.22 -10.23
CA MET A 1 21.40 -27.40 -9.03
C MET A 1 20.81 -26.07 -9.48
N ARG A 2 19.78 -25.55 -8.80
CA ARG A 2 19.14 -24.27 -9.14
C ARG A 2 19.24 -23.36 -7.92
N LEU A 3 19.72 -22.13 -8.10
CA LEU A 3 19.76 -21.10 -7.05
C LEU A 3 18.78 -19.99 -7.41
N LEU A 4 18.09 -19.46 -6.38
CA LEU A 4 17.39 -18.18 -6.46
C LEU A 4 18.19 -17.16 -5.66
N ALA A 5 18.54 -16.06 -6.32
CA ALA A 5 19.23 -14.94 -5.69
C ALA A 5 18.42 -13.65 -5.94
N THR A 6 18.37 -12.77 -4.95
CA THR A 6 17.72 -11.45 -5.05
C THR A 6 18.77 -10.35 -4.99
N SER A 7 18.71 -9.39 -5.91
CA SER A 7 19.61 -8.24 -5.97
C SER A 7 18.86 -7.00 -6.48
N ARG A 8 19.40 -5.80 -6.22
CA ARG A 8 18.86 -4.54 -6.78
C ARG A 8 19.35 -4.26 -8.20
N VAL A 9 20.38 -4.97 -8.65
CA VAL A 9 20.97 -4.89 -9.99
C VAL A 9 21.29 -6.30 -10.48
N PRO A 10 21.37 -6.54 -11.79
CA PRO A 10 21.84 -7.82 -12.33
C PRO A 10 23.18 -8.22 -11.71
N LEU A 11 23.35 -9.52 -11.43
CA LEU A 11 24.58 -10.06 -10.83
C LEU A 11 25.68 -10.30 -11.87
N HIS A 12 25.34 -10.27 -13.16
CA HIS A 12 26.22 -10.52 -14.29
C HIS A 12 26.93 -11.88 -14.23
N ALA A 13 26.23 -12.88 -13.66
CA ALA A 13 26.73 -14.24 -13.55
C ALA A 13 26.50 -15.02 -14.85
N ALA A 14 27.41 -15.95 -15.17
CA ALA A 14 27.21 -16.84 -16.31
C ALA A 14 25.96 -17.71 -16.10
N GLY A 15 25.05 -17.71 -17.07
CA GLY A 15 23.77 -18.43 -16.98
C GLY A 15 22.71 -17.72 -16.12
N GLU A 16 22.89 -16.43 -15.82
CA GLU A 16 21.89 -15.62 -15.13
C GLU A 16 20.60 -15.49 -15.95
N HIS A 17 19.47 -15.70 -15.27
CA HIS A 17 18.13 -15.40 -15.77
C HIS A 17 17.49 -14.36 -14.85
N THR A 18 17.34 -13.13 -15.35
CA THR A 18 16.77 -12.02 -14.57
C THR A 18 15.25 -12.03 -14.66
N LEU A 19 14.59 -12.03 -13.50
CA LEU A 19 13.16 -11.77 -13.37
C LEU A 19 12.97 -10.37 -12.78
N LEU A 20 12.43 -9.44 -13.59
CA LEU A 20 12.05 -8.12 -13.10
C LEU A 20 10.73 -8.23 -12.33
N ILE A 21 10.70 -7.67 -11.12
CA ILE A 21 9.49 -7.60 -10.31
C ILE A 21 8.83 -6.26 -10.57
N SER A 22 7.62 -6.30 -11.12
CA SER A 22 6.79 -5.11 -11.31
C SER A 22 6.25 -4.61 -9.96
N PRO A 23 5.97 -3.30 -9.82
CA PRO A 23 5.17 -2.78 -8.72
C PRO A 23 3.79 -3.45 -8.67
N LEU A 24 3.10 -3.31 -7.53
CA LEU A 24 1.75 -3.82 -7.37
C LEU A 24 0.77 -3.07 -8.26
N GLU A 25 -0.27 -3.78 -8.71
CA GLU A 25 -1.37 -3.14 -9.43
C GLU A 25 -2.04 -2.06 -8.58
N VAL A 26 -2.07 -0.83 -9.11
CA VAL A 26 -2.75 0.32 -8.51
C VAL A 26 -4.17 0.44 -9.06
N PRO A 27 -5.13 0.97 -8.28
CA PRO A 27 -6.50 1.13 -8.76
C PRO A 27 -6.59 2.12 -9.93
N ALA A 28 -7.18 1.69 -11.05
CA ALA A 28 -7.43 2.55 -12.22
C ALA A 28 -8.40 3.69 -11.89
N ASP A 29 -9.38 3.41 -11.04
CA ASP A 29 -10.35 4.35 -10.48
C ASP A 29 -10.74 3.91 -9.05
N ASP A 30 -11.65 4.65 -8.42
CA ASP A 30 -12.08 4.36 -7.05
C ASP A 30 -12.92 3.07 -6.97
N ALA A 31 -13.62 2.69 -8.03
CA ALA A 31 -14.40 1.45 -8.08
C ALA A 31 -13.49 0.20 -8.18
N ALA A 32 -12.34 0.35 -8.83
CA ALA A 32 -11.32 -0.69 -8.97
C ALA A 32 -10.50 -0.91 -7.68
N ALA A 33 -10.60 -0.03 -6.69
CA ALA A 33 -9.77 -0.10 -5.49
C ALA A 33 -9.94 -1.39 -4.69
N GLY A 34 -11.14 -1.98 -4.65
CA GLY A 34 -11.35 -3.26 -3.98
C GLY A 34 -10.65 -4.45 -4.64
N TYR A 35 -10.17 -4.30 -5.87
CA TYR A 35 -9.62 -5.37 -6.70
C TYR A 35 -8.12 -5.22 -6.96
N SER A 36 -7.49 -4.12 -6.54
CA SER A 36 -6.08 -3.85 -6.80
C SER A 36 -5.18 -4.45 -5.72
N GLU A 37 -4.01 -4.94 -6.12
CA GLU A 37 -3.02 -5.52 -5.21
C GLU A 37 -2.48 -4.49 -4.21
N ALA A 38 -2.25 -3.24 -4.64
CA ALA A 38 -1.79 -2.15 -3.78
C ALA A 38 -2.82 -1.83 -2.67
N ALA A 39 -4.10 -1.80 -3.01
CA ALA A 39 -5.16 -1.56 -2.04
C ALA A 39 -5.37 -2.75 -1.08
N ALA A 40 -5.21 -3.98 -1.57
CA ALA A 40 -5.21 -5.17 -0.72
C ALA A 40 -4.05 -5.15 0.29
N LEU A 41 -2.83 -4.80 -0.17
CA LEU A 41 -1.67 -4.61 0.69
C LEU A 41 -1.92 -3.51 1.73
N PHE A 42 -2.44 -2.37 1.30
CA PHE A 42 -2.80 -1.26 2.20
C PHE A 42 -3.75 -1.74 3.30
N ALA A 43 -4.82 -2.46 2.94
CA ALA A 43 -5.80 -2.95 3.90
C ALA A 43 -5.20 -3.96 4.88
N ASP A 44 -4.32 -4.85 4.41
CA ASP A 44 -3.59 -5.79 5.26
C ASP A 44 -2.69 -5.07 6.29
N ARG A 45 -1.88 -4.12 5.82
CA ARG A 45 -1.01 -3.32 6.70
C ARG A 45 -1.80 -2.41 7.65
N ALA A 46 -2.89 -1.81 7.17
CA ALA A 46 -3.79 -1.01 8.00
C ALA A 46 -4.45 -1.87 9.08
N ARG A 47 -4.81 -3.13 8.79
CA ARG A 47 -5.35 -4.07 9.80
C ARG A 47 -4.32 -4.48 10.84
N ALA A 48 -3.05 -4.61 10.46
CA ALA A 48 -1.98 -4.88 11.42
C ALA A 48 -1.86 -3.76 12.49
N ALA A 49 -2.12 -2.50 12.10
CA ALA A 49 -2.16 -1.36 13.03
C ALA A 49 -3.52 -1.16 13.71
N VAL A 50 -4.62 -1.39 12.97
CA VAL A 50 -6.01 -1.22 13.41
C VAL A 50 -6.84 -2.44 12.98
N PRO A 51 -7.00 -3.44 13.86
CA PRO A 51 -7.62 -4.72 13.48
C PRO A 51 -9.02 -4.63 12.87
N ASP A 52 -9.77 -3.58 13.19
CA ASP A 52 -11.14 -3.35 12.70
C ASP A 52 -11.17 -2.52 11.40
N PHE A 53 -10.03 -2.31 10.75
CA PHE A 53 -9.96 -1.59 9.48
C PHE A 53 -10.65 -2.39 8.36
N GLU A 54 -11.60 -1.73 7.70
CA GLU A 54 -12.24 -2.21 6.49
C GLU A 54 -12.19 -1.15 5.40
N LEU A 55 -12.03 -1.60 4.16
CA LEU A 55 -12.23 -0.75 3.00
C LEU A 55 -13.74 -0.53 2.85
N THR A 56 -14.16 0.72 2.93
CA THR A 56 -15.57 1.13 2.86
C THR A 56 -15.74 2.17 1.76
N PRO A 57 -16.93 2.33 1.16
CA PRO A 57 -17.16 3.33 0.12
C PRO A 57 -16.72 4.75 0.48
N ARG A 58 -16.68 5.07 1.78
CA ARG A 58 -16.24 6.38 2.28
C ARG A 58 -14.72 6.58 2.26
N ASN A 59 -13.94 5.53 2.55
CA ASN A 59 -12.47 5.62 2.61
C ASN A 59 -11.78 5.14 1.31
N THR A 60 -12.51 4.42 0.46
CA THR A 60 -12.05 3.90 -0.81
C THR A 60 -11.36 4.94 -1.71
N PRO A 61 -11.91 6.15 -1.94
CA PRO A 61 -11.25 7.15 -2.79
C PRO A 61 -9.87 7.57 -2.27
N ALA A 62 -9.74 7.78 -0.96
CA ALA A 62 -8.49 8.17 -0.34
C ALA A 62 -7.43 7.06 -0.42
N VAL A 63 -7.83 5.79 -0.20
CA VAL A 63 -6.93 4.64 -0.37
C VAL A 63 -6.47 4.53 -1.83
N ALA A 64 -7.39 4.69 -2.78
CA ALA A 64 -7.09 4.58 -4.20
C ALA A 64 -6.09 5.65 -4.66
N GLU A 65 -6.31 6.90 -4.24
CA GLU A 65 -5.37 7.99 -4.51
C GLU A 65 -3.99 7.73 -3.91
N LEU A 66 -3.94 7.26 -2.65
CA LEU A 66 -2.67 6.98 -1.98
C LEU A 66 -1.91 5.83 -2.67
N CYS A 67 -2.61 4.77 -3.09
CA CYS A 67 -2.01 3.68 -3.85
C CYS A 67 -1.43 4.16 -5.18
N ARG A 68 -2.15 5.03 -5.91
CA ARG A 68 -1.64 5.64 -7.16
C ARG A 68 -0.43 6.53 -6.91
N ARG A 69 -0.47 7.37 -5.86
CA ARG A 69 0.63 8.31 -5.52
C ARG A 69 1.91 7.63 -5.07
N LEU A 70 1.80 6.39 -4.58
CA LEU A 70 2.93 5.57 -4.16
C LEU A 70 3.35 4.55 -5.24
N ASP A 71 2.81 4.69 -6.45
CA ASP A 71 3.15 3.89 -7.64
C ASP A 71 3.08 2.37 -7.44
N GLY A 72 2.27 1.90 -6.48
CA GLY A 72 2.20 0.48 -6.11
C GLY A 72 3.50 -0.08 -5.52
N ILE A 73 4.43 0.77 -5.08
CA ILE A 73 5.69 0.35 -4.45
C ILE A 73 5.39 -0.15 -3.03
N PRO A 74 5.56 -1.45 -2.72
CA PRO A 74 5.13 -2.01 -1.42
C PRO A 74 5.76 -1.31 -0.21
N LEU A 75 7.06 -1.04 -0.27
CA LEU A 75 7.77 -0.38 0.83
C LEU A 75 7.34 1.09 0.99
N ALA A 76 7.01 1.78 -0.10
CA ALA A 76 6.53 3.15 -0.02
C ALA A 76 5.16 3.20 0.68
N LEU A 77 4.28 2.24 0.39
CA LEU A 77 2.97 2.07 1.03
C LEU A 77 3.11 1.83 2.55
N GLU A 78 3.98 0.91 2.95
CA GLU A 78 4.22 0.60 4.35
C GLU A 78 4.77 1.79 5.14
N LEU A 79 5.81 2.45 4.62
CA LEU A 79 6.43 3.58 5.30
C LEU A 79 5.49 4.78 5.41
N HIS A 80 4.64 5.02 4.41
CA HIS A 80 3.65 6.10 4.48
C HIS A 80 2.59 5.82 5.54
N LEU A 81 2.15 4.57 5.68
CA LEU A 81 1.23 4.17 6.73
C LEU A 81 1.85 4.42 8.12
N GLU A 82 3.05 3.91 8.36
CA GLU A 82 3.78 4.14 9.61
C GLU A 82 3.99 5.63 9.92
N HIS A 83 4.37 6.42 8.91
CA HIS A 83 4.60 7.86 9.04
C HIS A 83 3.33 8.62 9.38
N ILE A 84 2.21 8.30 8.73
CA ILE A 84 0.90 8.90 9.03
C ILE A 84 0.48 8.54 10.46
N PHE A 85 0.67 7.29 10.88
CA PHE A 85 0.31 6.84 12.22
C PHE A 85 1.15 7.53 13.29
N GLY A 86 2.46 7.63 13.09
CA GLY A 86 3.37 8.32 13.99
C GLY A 86 3.10 9.83 14.09
N LYS A 87 2.88 10.51 12.95
CA LYS A 87 2.61 11.96 12.92
C LYS A 87 1.32 12.37 13.60
N LEU A 88 0.31 11.52 13.54
CA LEU A 88 -0.99 11.79 14.14
C LEU A 88 -1.06 11.32 15.60
N GLY A 89 0.04 10.77 16.15
CA GLY A 89 0.06 10.22 17.50
C GLY A 89 -0.91 9.06 17.64
N LEU A 90 -1.17 8.32 16.55
CA LEU A 90 -2.06 7.16 16.53
C LEU A 90 -1.37 5.98 17.19
N SER A 91 -1.22 6.09 18.50
CA SER A 91 -0.89 4.98 19.38
C SER A 91 -2.13 4.12 19.67
N SER A 92 -3.32 4.55 19.20
CA SER A 92 -4.61 3.93 19.51
C SER A 92 -5.54 3.76 18.30
N ARG A 93 -6.28 2.65 18.33
CA ARG A 93 -7.10 2.03 17.27
C ARG A 93 -8.23 2.91 16.69
N THR A 94 -8.66 3.97 17.37
CA THR A 94 -9.92 4.67 17.04
C THR A 94 -9.76 5.85 16.05
N GLN A 95 -8.54 6.31 15.82
CA GLN A 95 -8.30 7.59 15.14
C GLN A 95 -8.13 7.45 13.62
N LEU A 96 -7.73 6.27 13.13
CA LEU A 96 -7.56 5.97 11.71
C LEU A 96 -8.88 5.94 10.95
N SER A 97 -9.91 5.35 11.55
CA SER A 97 -11.26 5.40 10.98
C SER A 97 -11.71 6.86 10.87
N THR A 98 -11.60 7.66 11.93
CA THR A 98 -11.95 9.09 11.91
C THR A 98 -11.22 9.87 10.81
N LEU A 99 -9.92 9.62 10.59
CA LEU A 99 -9.13 10.34 9.58
C LEU A 99 -9.48 9.92 8.14
N MET A 100 -9.63 8.61 7.89
CA MET A 100 -10.07 8.08 6.60
C MET A 100 -11.52 8.44 6.29
N LEU A 101 -12.32 8.70 7.33
CA LEU A 101 -13.69 9.22 7.25
C LEU A 101 -13.71 10.75 7.02
N ALA A 102 -12.69 11.50 7.46
CA ALA A 102 -12.58 12.96 7.35
C ALA A 102 -11.88 13.46 6.07
N GLY A 103 -11.24 12.57 5.29
CA GLY A 103 -10.41 12.91 4.13
C GLY A 103 -11.13 13.48 2.89
N ARG A 104 -12.30 14.13 3.03
CA ARG A 104 -12.96 14.84 1.93
C ARG A 104 -13.48 16.19 2.39
N GLU A 105 -12.65 17.21 2.28
CA GLU A 105 -13.12 18.59 2.11
C GLU A 105 -13.08 18.89 0.60
N PRO A 106 -14.23 19.16 -0.06
CA PRO A 106 -14.26 19.52 -1.47
C PRO A 106 -13.87 20.99 -1.62
N GLY A 107 -12.79 21.25 -2.36
CA GLY A 107 -12.46 22.55 -2.95
C GLY A 107 -12.52 22.43 -4.47
#